data_AF-A0A5B8VZD1-F1
#
_entry.id   AF-A0A5B8VZD1-F1
#
_cell.length_a   1.000
_cell.length_b   1.000
_cell.length_c   1.000
_cell.angle_alpha   90.00
_cell.angle_beta   90.00
_cell.angle_gamma   90.00
#
_symmetry.space_group_name_H-M   'P 1'
#
loop_
_entity.id
_entity.type
_entity.pdbx_description
1 polymer ?
#
loop_
_entity_poly.entity_id
_entity_poly.type
_entity_poly.pdbx_seq_one_letter_code
_entity_poly.pdbx_strand_id
1 'polypeptide(L)'
;MPKNFHFDDAGNLTFFDFDFAGKGLLVNDLMSFFVHFFMHVYTGRLKNEEADRMFAVFVAAYRETRAVSNDELKAIPYLGVGFWIFYLGFQHEHFDDWSNLFFGPKFIKDRVALIKVWVDKYGVSGFI
;
A
#
# COMPACT_ATOMS: atom_id res chain seq x y z
N MET A 1 -2.82 -5.34 -11.17
CA MET A 1 -3.64 -4.21 -10.70
C MET A 1 -4.23 -4.56 -9.35
N PRO A 2 -4.47 -3.56 -8.46
CA PRO A 2 -5.11 -3.79 -7.18
C PRO A 2 -6.52 -4.40 -7.37
N LYS A 3 -6.98 -5.19 -6.40
CA LYS A 3 -8.21 -6.00 -6.54
C LYS A 3 -9.51 -5.19 -6.59
N ASN A 4 -9.48 -3.93 -6.19
CA ASN A 4 -10.66 -3.08 -6.00
C ASN A 4 -10.98 -2.22 -7.23
N PHE A 5 -10.38 -2.55 -8.39
CA PHE A 5 -10.60 -1.88 -9.66
C PHE A 5 -11.11 -2.89 -10.68
N HIS A 6 -12.16 -2.51 -11.41
CA HIS A 6 -12.70 -3.28 -12.52
C HIS A 6 -12.63 -2.44 -13.79
N PHE A 7 -12.12 -3.04 -14.86
CA PHE A 7 -12.20 -2.49 -16.21
C PHE A 7 -13.22 -3.33 -16.98
N ASP A 8 -14.21 -2.68 -17.58
CA ASP A 8 -15.14 -3.35 -18.48
C ASP A 8 -14.52 -3.53 -19.88
N ASP A 9 -15.24 -4.23 -20.76
CA ASP A 9 -14.78 -4.50 -22.13
C ASP A 9 -14.63 -3.22 -22.99
N ALA A 10 -15.26 -2.11 -22.59
CA ALA A 10 -15.13 -0.80 -23.22
C ALA A 10 -13.98 0.03 -22.63
N GLY A 11 -13.28 -0.48 -21.62
CA GLY A 11 -12.17 0.20 -20.95
C GLY A 11 -12.59 1.17 -19.85
N ASN A 12 -13.86 1.17 -19.42
CA ASN A 12 -14.31 2.02 -18.32
C ASN A 12 -13.80 1.47 -16.99
N LEU A 13 -13.25 2.36 -16.16
CA LEU A 13 -12.77 2.04 -14.83
C LEU A 13 -13.85 2.24 -13.77
N THR A 14 -14.14 1.19 -13.00
CA THR A 14 -14.94 1.26 -11.77
C THR A 14 -14.05 1.01 -10.57
N PHE A 15 -14.04 1.94 -9.62
CA PHE A 15 -13.43 1.77 -8.30
C PHE A 15 -14.52 1.43 -7.28
N PHE A 16 -14.35 0.34 -6.53
CA PHE A 16 -15.35 -0.20 -5.61
C PHE A 16 -14.70 -0.69 -4.30
N ASP A 17 -15.52 -1.19 -3.36
CA ASP A 17 -15.08 -1.68 -2.04
C ASP A 17 -14.44 -0.56 -1.18
N PHE A 18 -15.33 0.25 -0.61
CA PHE A 18 -15.03 1.43 0.20
C PHE A 18 -15.18 1.18 1.70
N ASP A 19 -15.10 -0.08 2.15
CA ASP A 19 -15.30 -0.44 3.57
C ASP A 19 -14.25 0.22 4.49
N PHE A 20 -13.10 0.62 3.94
CA PHE A 20 -12.06 1.39 4.64
C PHE A 20 -12.04 2.89 4.31
N ALA A 21 -13.06 3.41 3.62
CA ALA A 21 -13.12 4.84 3.30
C ALA A 21 -13.36 5.70 4.55
N GLY A 22 -12.68 6.83 4.63
CA GLY A 22 -12.81 7.75 5.76
C GLY A 22 -12.08 9.07 5.52
N LYS A 23 -12.17 9.97 6.49
CA LYS A 23 -11.37 11.20 6.48
C LYS A 23 -9.92 10.86 6.84
N GLY A 24 -8.98 11.31 6.03
CA GLY A 24 -7.55 11.05 6.25
C GLY A 24 -6.66 11.93 5.40
N LEU A 25 -5.35 11.66 5.48
CA LEU A 25 -4.36 12.32 4.64
C LEU A 25 -4.54 11.87 3.19
N LEU A 26 -4.46 12.81 2.25
CA LEU A 26 -4.61 12.52 0.82
C LEU A 26 -3.59 11.49 0.32
N VAL A 27 -2.35 11.63 0.79
CA VAL A 27 -1.24 10.73 0.45
C VAL A 27 -1.41 9.31 1.00
N ASN A 28 -2.38 9.06 1.88
CA ASN A 28 -2.70 7.71 2.34
C ASN A 28 -3.20 6.82 1.18
N ASP A 29 -3.97 7.38 0.25
CA ASP A 29 -4.40 6.66 -0.96
C ASP A 29 -3.18 6.29 -1.81
N LEU A 30 -2.30 7.25 -2.08
CA LEU A 30 -1.05 7.03 -2.83
C LEU A 30 -0.14 5.99 -2.15
N MET A 31 -0.04 6.03 -0.82
CA MET A 31 0.70 5.05 -0.05
C MET A 31 0.15 3.64 -0.26
N SER A 32 -1.17 3.45 -0.30
CA SER A 32 -1.76 2.11 -0.50
C SER A 32 -1.37 1.50 -1.86
N PHE A 33 -1.29 2.32 -2.91
CA PHE A 33 -0.77 1.91 -4.22
C PHE A 33 0.74 1.61 -4.15
N PHE A 34 1.51 2.42 -3.42
CA PHE A 34 2.93 2.17 -3.24
C PHE A 34 3.21 0.85 -2.51
N VAL A 35 2.41 0.52 -1.48
CA VAL A 35 2.43 -0.78 -0.80
C VAL A 35 2.10 -1.92 -1.77
N HIS A 36 1.13 -1.74 -2.67
CA HIS A 36 0.82 -2.74 -3.71
C HIS A 36 2.03 -3.02 -4.62
N PHE A 37 2.71 -1.98 -5.11
CA PHE A 37 3.91 -2.15 -5.94
C PHE A 37 5.07 -2.78 -5.16
N PHE A 38 5.28 -2.38 -3.90
CA PHE A 38 6.24 -3.03 -3.02
C PHE A 38 5.96 -4.53 -2.89
N MET A 39 4.70 -4.94 -2.71
CA MET A 39 4.35 -6.37 -2.63
C MET A 39 4.63 -7.11 -3.93
N HIS A 40 4.45 -6.49 -5.08
CA HIS A 40 4.84 -7.07 -6.36
C HIS A 40 6.36 -7.24 -6.49
N VAL A 41 7.15 -6.27 -6.05
CA VAL A 41 8.61 -6.40 -6.00
C VAL A 41 9.04 -7.49 -5.03
N TYR A 42 8.51 -7.45 -3.80
CA TYR A 42 8.82 -8.42 -2.74
C TYR A 42 8.49 -9.87 -3.14
N THR A 43 7.45 -10.06 -3.95
CA THR A 43 7.04 -11.38 -4.47
C THR A 43 7.67 -11.74 -5.82
N GLY A 44 8.61 -10.94 -6.32
CA GLY A 44 9.32 -11.20 -7.58
C GLY A 44 8.48 -11.01 -8.85
N ARG A 45 7.30 -10.37 -8.74
CA ARG A 45 6.41 -10.08 -9.86
C ARG A 45 6.80 -8.82 -10.64
N LEU A 46 7.52 -7.90 -10.00
CA LEU A 46 8.07 -6.69 -10.61
C LEU A 46 9.53 -6.48 -10.18
N LYS A 47 10.30 -5.79 -11.02
CA LYS A 47 11.60 -5.23 -10.64
C LYS A 47 11.41 -3.87 -9.96
N ASN A 48 12.41 -3.43 -9.18
CA ASN A 48 12.37 -2.13 -8.50
C ASN A 48 12.13 -0.98 -9.48
N GLU A 49 12.91 -0.95 -10.56
CA GLU A 49 12.90 0.16 -11.52
C GLU A 49 11.56 0.25 -12.25
N GLU A 50 10.88 -0.88 -12.43
CA GLU A 50 9.54 -0.92 -13.02
C GLU A 50 8.47 -0.43 -12.05
N ALA A 51 8.53 -0.85 -10.79
CA ALA A 51 7.65 -0.34 -9.74
C ALA A 51 7.79 1.17 -9.55
N ASP A 52 9.02 1.69 -9.55
CA ASP A 52 9.29 3.12 -9.40
C ASP A 52 8.74 3.93 -10.59
N ARG A 53 8.95 3.44 -11.82
CA ARG A 53 8.35 4.05 -13.02
C ARG A 53 6.83 4.05 -12.97
N MET A 54 6.20 2.93 -12.58
CA MET A 54 4.75 2.83 -12.49
C MET A 54 4.18 3.78 -11.43
N PHE A 55 4.86 3.89 -10.28
CA PHE A 55 4.44 4.82 -9.23
C PHE A 55 4.60 6.28 -9.67
N ALA A 56 5.68 6.62 -10.39
CA ALA A 56 5.87 7.96 -10.94
C ALA A 56 4.76 8.35 -11.94
N VAL A 57 4.36 7.43 -12.82
CA VAL A 57 3.22 7.63 -13.74
C VAL A 57 1.93 7.88 -12.95
N PHE A 58 1.68 7.09 -11.89
CA PHE A 58 0.50 7.25 -11.06
C PHE A 58 0.46 8.62 -10.34
N VAL A 59 1.58 9.05 -9.75
CA VAL A 59 1.68 10.36 -9.10
C VAL A 59 1.51 11.51 -10.09
N ALA A 60 2.07 11.40 -11.30
CA ALA A 60 1.91 12.41 -12.35
C ALA A 60 0.44 12.57 -12.73
N ALA A 61 -0.26 11.47 -13.05
CA ALA A 61 -1.68 11.49 -13.38
C ALA A 61 -2.56 11.98 -12.21
N TYR A 62 -2.23 11.58 -10.98
CA TYR A 62 -2.93 12.06 -9.79
C TYR A 62 -2.87 13.59 -9.66
N ARG A 63 -1.69 14.17 -9.90
CA ARG A 63 -1.44 15.62 -9.84
C ARG A 63 -2.21 16.43 -10.87
N GLU A 64 -2.64 15.83 -11.98
CA GLU A 64 -3.49 16.51 -12.98
C GLU A 64 -4.88 16.81 -12.43
N THR A 65 -5.35 16.04 -11.44
CA THR A 65 -6.68 16.20 -10.85
C THR A 65 -6.64 16.79 -9.45
N ARG A 66 -5.58 16.50 -8.67
CA ARG A 66 -5.46 16.97 -7.29
C ARG A 66 -4.01 17.23 -6.89
N ALA A 67 -3.76 18.40 -6.32
CA ALA A 67 -2.43 18.75 -5.84
C ALA A 67 -1.97 17.83 -4.70
N VAL A 68 -0.75 17.33 -4.82
CA VAL A 68 -0.01 16.62 -3.76
C VAL A 68 1.45 17.05 -3.80
N SER A 69 1.93 17.56 -2.67
CA SER A 69 3.29 18.10 -2.54
C SER A 69 4.34 16.98 -2.46
N ASN A 70 5.59 17.30 -2.76
CA ASN A 70 6.70 16.36 -2.55
C ASN A 70 6.89 16.03 -1.06
N ASP A 71 6.56 16.95 -0.15
CA ASP A 71 6.68 16.70 1.29
C ASP A 71 5.61 15.72 1.79
N GLU A 72 4.40 15.77 1.24
CA GLU A 72 3.41 14.72 1.48
C GLU A 72 3.90 13.36 0.97
N LEU A 73 4.48 13.29 -0.22
CA LEU A 73 5.03 12.04 -0.78
C LEU A 73 6.14 11.45 0.10
N LYS A 74 6.98 12.28 0.71
CA LYS A 74 8.01 11.83 1.68
C LYS A 74 7.41 11.18 2.93
N ALA A 75 6.10 11.34 3.21
CA ALA A 75 5.43 10.67 4.31
C ALA A 75 5.12 9.19 4.01
N ILE A 76 5.12 8.76 2.74
CA ILE A 76 4.72 7.42 2.32
C ILE A 76 5.46 6.29 3.06
N PRO A 77 6.81 6.34 3.26
CA PRO A 77 7.50 5.29 3.99
C PRO A 77 6.98 5.10 5.42
N TYR A 78 6.63 6.20 6.11
CA TYR A 78 6.07 6.16 7.47
C TYR A 78 4.63 5.65 7.47
N LEU A 79 3.83 6.13 6.53
CA LEU A 79 2.45 5.70 6.36
C LEU A 79 2.35 4.21 5.98
N GLY A 80 3.32 3.68 5.24
CA GLY A 80 3.38 2.24 4.92
C GLY A 80 3.66 1.37 6.15
N VAL A 81 4.45 1.84 7.12
CA VAL A 81 4.56 1.16 8.42
C VAL A 81 3.22 1.19 9.14
N GLY A 82 2.56 2.36 9.16
CA GLY A 82 1.22 2.53 9.72
C GLY A 82 0.18 1.60 9.10
N PHE A 83 0.22 1.42 7.77
CA PHE A 83 -0.63 0.49 7.03
C PHE A 83 -0.52 -0.93 7.56
N TRP A 84 0.70 -1.45 7.71
CA TRP A 84 0.89 -2.82 8.20
C TRP A 84 0.49 -2.98 9.67
N ILE A 85 0.77 -1.98 10.51
CA ILE A 85 0.33 -1.99 11.91
C ILE A 85 -1.20 -1.97 12.00
N PHE A 86 -1.86 -1.13 11.20
CA PHE A 86 -3.32 -1.07 11.12
C PHE A 86 -3.91 -2.43 10.76
N TYR A 87 -3.41 -3.09 9.71
CA TYR A 87 -3.92 -4.40 9.30
C TYR A 87 -3.65 -5.51 10.33
N LEU A 88 -2.52 -5.44 11.06
CA LEU A 88 -2.26 -6.36 12.18
C LEU A 88 -3.28 -6.16 13.32
N GLY A 89 -3.57 -4.90 13.67
CA GLY A 89 -4.59 -4.56 14.65
C GLY A 89 -5.99 -5.01 14.21
N PHE A 90 -6.37 -4.69 12.99
CA PHE A 90 -7.65 -5.09 12.39
C PHE A 90 -7.81 -6.62 12.39
N GLN A 91 -6.79 -7.36 12.01
CA GLN A 91 -6.84 -8.84 12.05
C GLN A 91 -6.94 -9.35 13.49
N HIS A 92 -6.22 -8.76 14.44
CA HIS A 92 -6.32 -9.14 15.85
C HIS A 92 -7.74 -8.88 16.41
N GLU A 93 -8.34 -7.74 16.10
CA GLU A 93 -9.71 -7.40 16.53
C GLU A 93 -10.77 -8.36 15.98
N HIS A 94 -10.52 -8.94 14.80
CA HIS A 94 -11.42 -9.89 14.15
C HIS A 94 -10.91 -11.35 14.27
N PHE A 95 -10.16 -11.64 15.33
CA PHE A 95 -9.62 -12.97 15.58
C PHE A 95 -10.72 -14.02 15.68
N ASP A 96 -11.73 -13.78 16.53
CA ASP A 96 -12.81 -14.72 16.76
C ASP A 96 -13.76 -14.87 15.54
N ASP A 97 -13.77 -13.89 14.64
CA ASP A 97 -14.64 -13.90 13.46
C ASP A 97 -14.04 -14.72 12.30
N TRP A 98 -12.82 -14.39 11.88
CA TRP A 98 -12.23 -14.98 10.66
C TRP A 98 -10.71 -15.05 10.65
N SER A 99 -10.01 -14.20 11.41
CA SER A 99 -8.54 -14.14 11.31
C SER A 99 -7.85 -15.30 12.03
N ASN A 100 -8.51 -15.98 12.97
CA ASN A 100 -7.99 -17.15 13.70
C ASN A 100 -7.41 -18.26 12.79
N LEU A 101 -7.90 -18.36 11.56
CA LEU A 101 -7.43 -19.34 10.57
C LEU A 101 -5.96 -19.14 10.16
N PHE A 102 -5.41 -17.93 10.33
CA PHE A 102 -4.04 -17.62 9.93
C PHE A 102 -3.27 -16.74 10.93
N PHE A 103 -3.94 -16.02 11.83
CA PHE A 103 -3.33 -15.05 12.73
C PHE A 103 -2.63 -15.72 13.92
N GLY A 104 -1.52 -16.39 13.66
CA GLY A 104 -0.69 -17.06 14.67
C GLY A 104 0.73 -16.49 14.77
N PRO A 105 1.58 -17.05 15.65
CA PRO A 105 2.95 -16.58 15.86
C PRO A 105 3.79 -16.53 14.58
N LYS A 106 3.61 -17.52 13.68
CA LYS A 106 4.30 -17.54 12.37
C LYS A 106 3.88 -16.34 11.52
N PHE A 107 2.58 -16.07 11.41
CA PHE A 107 2.06 -14.97 10.61
C PHE A 107 2.56 -13.62 11.11
N ILE A 108 2.52 -13.40 12.43
CA ILE A 108 3.03 -12.17 13.05
C ILE A 108 4.53 -12.02 12.76
N LYS A 109 5.32 -13.09 12.92
CA LYS A 109 6.76 -13.08 12.61
C LYS A 109 7.03 -12.71 11.14
N ASP A 110 6.30 -13.32 10.21
CA ASP A 110 6.45 -13.04 8.78
C ASP A 110 6.04 -11.60 8.44
N ARG A 111 4.98 -11.07 9.05
CA ARG A 111 4.54 -9.67 8.86
C ARG A 111 5.54 -8.68 9.43
N VAL A 112 6.09 -8.93 10.62
CA VAL A 112 7.16 -8.10 11.19
C VAL A 112 8.42 -8.13 10.32
N ALA A 113 8.79 -9.29 9.77
CA ALA A 113 9.90 -9.39 8.82
C ALA A 113 9.64 -8.58 7.54
N LEU A 114 8.41 -8.60 7.02
CA LEU A 114 8.01 -7.77 5.88
C LEU A 114 8.11 -6.27 6.18
N ILE A 115 7.66 -5.83 7.36
CA ILE A 115 7.78 -4.43 7.80
C ILE A 115 9.26 -4.03 7.89
N LYS A 116 10.14 -4.91 8.36
CA LYS A 116 11.59 -4.64 8.37
C LYS A 116 12.14 -4.45 6.96
N VAL A 117 11.77 -5.33 6.02
CA VAL A 117 12.18 -5.17 4.60
C VAL A 117 11.67 -3.85 4.01
N TRP A 118 10.46 -3.43 4.35
CA TRP A 118 9.94 -2.10 3.97
C TRP A 118 10.79 -0.97 4.55
N VAL A 119 11.10 -1.00 5.84
CA VAL A 119 11.89 0.02 6.53
C VAL A 119 13.34 0.04 6.04
N ASP A 120 13.95 -1.11 5.80
CA ASP A 120 15.32 -1.18 5.28
C ASP A 120 15.40 -0.58 3.86
N LYS A 121 14.32 -0.76 3.07
CA LYS A 121 14.25 -0.26 1.71
C LYS A 121 13.90 1.22 1.59
N TYR A 122 13.03 1.72 2.47
CA TYR A 122 12.44 3.06 2.33
C TYR A 122 12.54 3.95 3.58
N GLY A 123 12.92 3.39 4.72
CA GLY A 123 12.89 4.05 6.04
C GLY A 123 14.16 4.81 6.41
N VAL A 124 15.29 4.59 5.72
CA VAL A 124 16.53 5.35 5.91
C VAL A 124 17.07 5.74 4.54
N SER A 125 17.16 7.04 4.29
CA SER A 125 17.38 7.74 3.00
C SER A 125 16.08 8.01 2.22
N GLY A 126 15.79 9.30 2.08
CA GLY A 126 14.58 9.81 1.45
C GLY A 126 14.44 9.28 0.03
N PHE A 127 13.26 8.73 -0.24
CA PHE A 127 12.76 8.56 -1.59
C PHE A 127 12.73 9.94 -2.26
N ILE A 128 13.62 10.19 -3.21
CA ILE A 128 13.54 11.25 -4.23
C ILE A 128 14.06 10.68 -5.54
#